data_AF-A3Y5U2-F1
#
_entry.id   AF-A3Y5U2-F1
#
_cell.length_a   1.000
_cell.length_b   1.000
_cell.length_c   1.000
_cell.angle_alpha   90.00
_cell.angle_beta   90.00
_cell.angle_gamma   90.00
#
_symmetry.space_group_name_H-M   'P 1'
#
loop_
_entity.id
_entity.type
_entity.pdbx_description
1 polymer ?
#
loop_
_entity_poly.entity_id
_entity_poly.type
_entity_poly.pdbx_seq_one_letter_code
_entity_poly.pdbx_strand_id
1 'polypeptide(L)'
;MASNIGVNLILILLNDKKERKLFLPVIMAFLVLIIVELQLPLLPVLKDTAIENILCSESLKNISSGLLIGLISAYIFYILIDFLPRKRREEKTIDLLDSLIASILDSYERCRIFGHETAISHVDKSTLNTVWFDDQISKLKSNNSKFLSLKFAMQTAYTRTEDFRHTLPLAVSLSPEHAMQWLIIIDKVRLMAESYGEEVNIPKEKQHLVDQDIDENPVRLYKSTLNLRFLEIVEQSKGWHKLTKSGS
;
A
#
# COMPACT_ATOMS: atom_id res chain seq x y z
N MET A 1 16.17 -8.65 -22.27
CA MET A 1 15.40 -7.59 -21.56
C MET A 1 13.88 -7.81 -21.60
N ALA A 2 13.28 -8.22 -22.74
CA ALA A 2 11.83 -8.50 -22.84
C ALA A 2 11.33 -9.70 -21.99
N SER A 3 12.18 -10.74 -21.80
CA SER A 3 11.83 -11.92 -20.98
C SER A 3 11.54 -11.59 -19.51
N ASN A 4 12.27 -10.64 -18.90
CA ASN A 4 12.03 -10.24 -17.50
C ASN A 4 10.71 -9.48 -17.30
N ILE A 5 10.25 -8.76 -18.32
CA ILE A 5 8.99 -8.00 -18.25
C ILE A 5 7.81 -8.94 -18.33
N GLY A 6 7.84 -9.93 -19.24
CA GLY A 6 6.80 -10.93 -19.37
C GLY A 6 6.65 -11.81 -18.13
N VAL A 7 7.76 -12.27 -17.55
CA VAL A 7 7.76 -13.09 -16.33
C VAL A 7 7.24 -12.30 -15.12
N ASN A 8 7.67 -11.04 -14.95
CA ASN A 8 7.13 -10.19 -13.89
C ASN A 8 5.65 -9.89 -14.06
N LEU A 9 5.18 -9.67 -15.29
CA LEU A 9 3.76 -9.43 -15.57
C LEU A 9 2.92 -10.66 -15.23
N ILE A 10 3.37 -11.86 -15.60
CA ILE A 10 2.69 -13.12 -15.29
C ILE A 10 2.66 -13.37 -13.78
N LEU A 11 3.77 -13.13 -13.07
CA LEU A 11 3.82 -13.25 -11.61
C LEU A 11 2.85 -12.27 -10.93
N ILE A 12 2.81 -11.03 -11.40
CA ILE A 12 1.88 -10.00 -10.93
C ILE A 12 0.41 -10.42 -11.14
N LEU A 13 0.08 -10.96 -12.32
CA LEU A 13 -1.27 -11.41 -12.66
C LEU A 13 -1.69 -12.66 -11.85
N LEU A 14 -0.74 -13.54 -11.54
CA LEU A 14 -1.00 -14.74 -10.75
C LEU A 14 -1.17 -14.46 -9.26
N ASN A 15 -0.58 -13.37 -8.74
CA ASN A 15 -0.70 -13.01 -7.32
C ASN A 15 -2.09 -12.46 -6.99
N ASP A 16 -2.75 -11.77 -7.92
CA ASP A 16 -4.11 -11.27 -7.72
C ASP A 16 -5.14 -12.40 -7.95
N LYS A 17 -5.93 -12.70 -6.90
CA LYS A 17 -6.97 -13.74 -6.92
C LYS A 17 -8.06 -13.48 -7.97
N LYS A 18 -8.37 -12.22 -8.27
CA LYS A 18 -9.38 -11.85 -9.28
C LYS A 18 -8.81 -12.05 -10.68
N GLU A 19 -7.59 -11.58 -10.92
CA GLU A 19 -6.93 -11.72 -12.22
C GLU A 19 -6.62 -13.17 -12.56
N ARG A 20 -6.25 -13.99 -11.56
CA ARG A 20 -6.07 -15.44 -11.76
C ARG A 20 -7.32 -16.13 -12.30
N LYS A 21 -8.51 -15.68 -11.89
CA LYS A 21 -9.79 -16.24 -12.39
C LYS A 21 -10.09 -15.80 -13.82
N LEU A 22 -9.63 -14.61 -14.23
CA LEU A 22 -9.76 -14.09 -15.60
C LEU A 22 -8.71 -14.69 -16.55
N PHE A 23 -7.51 -14.99 -16.04
CA PHE A 23 -6.42 -15.54 -16.82
C PHE A 23 -6.67 -17.00 -17.26
N LEU A 24 -7.29 -17.81 -16.41
CA LEU A 24 -7.60 -19.22 -16.69
C LEU A 24 -8.47 -19.43 -17.96
N PRO A 25 -9.63 -18.77 -18.13
CA PRO A 25 -10.45 -18.92 -19.33
C PRO A 25 -9.75 -18.39 -20.59
N VAL A 26 -8.85 -17.39 -20.48
CA VAL A 26 -8.08 -16.89 -21.61
C VAL A 26 -7.03 -17.90 -22.05
N ILE A 27 -6.34 -18.56 -21.12
CA ILE A 27 -5.44 -19.68 -21.45
C ILE A 27 -6.23 -20.81 -22.10
N MET A 28 -7.40 -21.18 -21.57
CA MET A 28 -8.24 -22.19 -22.19
C MET A 28 -8.66 -21.79 -23.60
N ALA A 29 -9.10 -20.55 -23.80
CA ALA A 29 -9.45 -20.03 -25.12
C ALA A 29 -8.26 -20.07 -26.09
N PHE A 30 -7.05 -19.76 -25.62
CA PHE A 30 -5.83 -19.87 -26.42
C PHE A 30 -5.48 -21.32 -26.79
N LEU A 31 -5.64 -22.27 -25.86
CA LEU A 31 -5.46 -23.69 -26.14
C LEU A 31 -6.50 -24.23 -27.12
N VAL A 32 -7.76 -23.81 -26.99
CA VAL A 32 -8.83 -24.15 -27.93
C VAL A 32 -8.53 -23.57 -29.31
N LEU A 33 -8.02 -22.34 -29.39
CA LEU A 33 -7.59 -21.72 -30.65
C LEU A 33 -6.50 -22.56 -31.33
N ILE A 34 -5.49 -22.98 -30.55
CA ILE A 34 -4.41 -23.85 -31.05
C ILE A 34 -4.98 -25.17 -31.58
N ILE A 35 -5.94 -25.78 -30.89
CA ILE A 35 -6.60 -27.03 -31.31
C ILE A 35 -7.39 -26.84 -32.62
N VAL A 36 -8.15 -25.74 -32.72
CA VAL A 36 -8.95 -25.40 -33.91
C VAL A 36 -8.04 -25.17 -35.13
N GLU A 37 -6.88 -24.53 -34.95
CA GLU A 37 -5.96 -24.27 -36.06
C GLU A 37 -5.02 -25.41 -36.41
N LEU A 38 -4.65 -26.27 -35.45
CA LEU A 38 -3.81 -27.44 -35.70
C LEU A 38 -4.52 -28.58 -36.45
N GLN A 39 -5.85 -28.52 -36.59
CA GLN A 39 -6.65 -29.54 -37.29
C GLN A 39 -6.29 -30.98 -36.83
N LEU A 40 -6.43 -31.24 -35.52
CA LEU A 40 -6.18 -32.59 -34.99
C LEU A 40 -7.06 -33.62 -35.72
N PRO A 41 -6.50 -34.78 -36.12
CA PRO A 41 -7.26 -35.80 -36.83
C PRO A 41 -8.42 -36.28 -35.95
N LEU A 42 -9.64 -36.24 -36.51
CA LEU A 42 -10.85 -36.68 -35.83
C LEU A 42 -10.73 -38.12 -35.34
N LEU A 43 -11.23 -38.38 -34.14
CA LEU A 43 -11.38 -39.74 -33.62
C LEU A 43 -12.20 -40.57 -34.62
N PRO A 44 -11.75 -41.80 -34.97
CA PRO A 44 -12.37 -42.61 -36.02
C PRO A 44 -13.84 -42.99 -35.74
N VAL A 45 -14.34 -42.76 -34.52
CA VAL A 45 -15.72 -43.01 -34.09
C VAL A 45 -16.70 -41.92 -34.57
N LEU A 46 -16.21 -40.73 -34.94
CA LEU A 46 -17.04 -39.63 -35.44
C LEU A 46 -17.05 -39.48 -36.98
N LYS A 47 -16.25 -40.29 -37.69
CA LYS A 47 -16.24 -40.34 -39.14
C LYS A 47 -17.62 -40.77 -39.69
N ASP A 48 -18.05 -40.09 -40.74
CA ASP A 48 -19.31 -40.25 -41.48
C ASP A 48 -20.60 -39.89 -40.71
N THR A 49 -20.52 -39.01 -39.71
CA THR A 49 -21.72 -38.50 -39.00
C THR A 49 -22.09 -37.08 -39.41
N ALA A 50 -23.37 -36.69 -39.31
CA ALA A 50 -23.81 -35.30 -39.57
C ALA A 50 -23.10 -34.26 -38.67
N ILE A 51 -22.57 -34.73 -37.53
CA ILE A 51 -21.78 -33.96 -36.57
C ILE A 51 -20.39 -33.63 -37.15
N GLU A 52 -19.80 -34.50 -37.96
CA GLU A 52 -18.53 -34.26 -38.67
C GLU A 52 -18.65 -33.11 -39.65
N ASN A 53 -19.70 -33.08 -40.47
CA ASN A 53 -19.91 -32.00 -41.45
C ASN A 53 -20.07 -30.62 -40.82
N ILE A 54 -20.63 -30.56 -39.60
CA ILE A 54 -20.78 -29.30 -38.86
C ILE A 54 -19.45 -28.90 -38.20
N LEU A 55 -18.73 -29.84 -37.56
CA LEU A 55 -17.46 -29.57 -36.90
C LEU A 55 -16.32 -29.25 -37.88
N CYS A 56 -16.29 -29.88 -39.05
CA CYS A 56 -15.28 -29.63 -40.09
C CYS A 56 -15.68 -28.52 -41.08
N SER A 57 -16.81 -27.86 -40.87
CA SER A 57 -17.21 -26.75 -41.74
C SER A 57 -16.24 -25.56 -41.60
N GLU A 58 -15.76 -25.08 -42.74
CA GLU A 58 -14.83 -23.94 -42.82
C GLU A 58 -15.43 -22.67 -42.19
N SER A 59 -16.76 -22.53 -42.25
CA SER A 59 -17.52 -21.46 -41.59
C SER A 59 -17.40 -21.50 -40.06
N LEU A 60 -17.58 -22.67 -39.44
CA LEU A 60 -17.52 -22.80 -37.98
C LEU A 60 -16.09 -22.59 -37.46
N LYS A 61 -15.09 -23.02 -38.24
CA LYS A 61 -13.68 -22.72 -37.99
C LYS A 61 -13.43 -21.20 -38.00
N ASN A 62 -13.83 -20.51 -39.06
CA ASN A 62 -13.59 -19.08 -39.18
C ASN A 62 -14.30 -18.26 -38.09
N ILE A 63 -15.54 -18.64 -37.74
CA ILE A 63 -16.29 -17.99 -36.66
C ILE A 63 -15.62 -18.25 -35.31
N SER A 64 -15.27 -19.49 -34.99
CA SER A 64 -14.64 -19.83 -33.71
C SER A 64 -13.25 -19.21 -33.56
N SER A 65 -12.42 -19.26 -34.59
CA SER A 65 -11.10 -18.61 -34.61
C SER A 65 -11.23 -17.10 -34.44
N GLY A 66 -12.16 -16.46 -35.16
CA GLY A 66 -12.45 -15.03 -35.01
C GLY A 66 -12.90 -14.63 -33.59
N LEU A 67 -13.80 -15.41 -32.98
CA LEU A 67 -14.26 -15.18 -31.60
C LEU A 67 -13.13 -15.34 -30.58
N LEU A 68 -12.31 -16.39 -30.71
CA LEU A 68 -11.19 -16.65 -29.81
C LEU A 68 -10.10 -15.58 -29.93
N ILE A 69 -9.75 -15.18 -31.16
CA ILE A 69 -8.82 -14.05 -31.41
C ILE A 69 -9.39 -12.77 -30.79
N GLY A 70 -10.69 -12.50 -30.98
CA GLY A 70 -11.37 -11.36 -30.38
C GLY A 70 -11.29 -11.36 -28.85
N LEU A 71 -11.53 -12.51 -28.21
CA LEU A 71 -11.45 -12.67 -26.76
C LEU A 71 -10.02 -12.48 -26.23
N ILE A 72 -9.03 -13.09 -26.87
CA ILE A 72 -7.61 -12.92 -26.52
C ILE A 72 -7.19 -11.46 -26.69
N SER A 73 -7.57 -10.84 -27.81
CA SER A 73 -7.28 -9.43 -28.09
C SER A 73 -7.90 -8.51 -27.04
N ALA A 74 -9.18 -8.70 -26.69
CA ALA A 74 -9.86 -7.94 -25.65
C ALA A 74 -9.15 -8.06 -24.29
N TYR A 75 -8.66 -9.26 -23.94
CA TYR A 75 -7.90 -9.46 -22.71
C TYR A 75 -6.54 -8.75 -22.72
N ILE A 76 -5.82 -8.79 -23.85
CA ILE A 76 -4.57 -8.04 -24.00
C ILE A 76 -4.82 -6.53 -23.86
N PHE A 77 -5.89 -6.02 -24.48
CA PHE A 77 -6.28 -4.61 -24.34
C PHE A 77 -6.65 -4.26 -22.89
N TYR A 78 -7.39 -5.12 -22.19
CA TYR A 78 -7.68 -4.95 -20.77
C TYR A 78 -6.38 -4.82 -19.94
N ILE A 79 -5.40 -5.72 -20.17
CA ILE A 79 -4.13 -5.68 -19.44
C ILE A 79 -3.40 -4.35 -19.68
N LEU A 80 -3.30 -3.93 -20.94
CA LEU A 80 -2.48 -2.77 -21.34
C LEU A 80 -3.13 -1.43 -21.00
N ILE A 81 -4.45 -1.34 -21.11
CA ILE A 81 -5.19 -0.07 -21.01
C ILE A 81 -5.75 0.15 -19.60
N ASP A 82 -6.15 -0.91 -18.91
CA ASP A 82 -6.79 -0.80 -17.59
C ASP A 82 -5.88 -1.34 -16.47
N PHE A 83 -5.55 -2.63 -16.49
CA PHE A 83 -4.89 -3.29 -15.36
C PHE A 83 -3.52 -2.70 -15.03
N LEU A 84 -2.62 -2.58 -16.01
CA LEU A 84 -1.25 -2.12 -15.77
C LEU A 84 -1.21 -0.65 -15.34
N PRO A 85 -1.95 0.29 -16.00
CA PRO A 85 -2.06 1.66 -15.51
C PRO A 85 -2.67 1.76 -14.11
N ARG A 86 -3.71 0.96 -13.81
CA ARG A 86 -4.35 0.92 -12.49
C ARG A 86 -3.35 0.50 -11.40
N LYS A 87 -2.64 -0.61 -11.59
CA LYS A 87 -1.65 -1.09 -10.61
C LYS A 87 -0.53 -0.08 -10.37
N ARG A 88 0.00 0.54 -11.44
CA ARG A 88 1.00 1.62 -11.32
C ARG A 88 0.47 2.83 -10.54
N ARG A 89 -0.81 3.16 -10.68
CA ARG A 89 -1.45 4.24 -9.94
C ARG A 89 -1.60 3.89 -8.47
N GLU A 90 -2.03 2.68 -8.15
CA GLU A 90 -2.13 2.17 -6.78
C GLU A 90 -0.77 2.21 -6.07
N GLU A 91 0.29 1.69 -6.71
CA GLU A 91 1.66 1.72 -6.17
C GLU A 91 2.13 3.15 -5.87
N LYS A 92 1.93 4.09 -6.81
CA LYS A 92 2.29 5.51 -6.60
C LYS A 92 1.46 6.18 -5.51
N THR A 93 0.18 5.83 -5.40
CA THR A 93 -0.70 6.32 -4.34
C THR A 93 -0.21 5.83 -2.98
N ILE A 94 0.08 4.54 -2.84
CA ILE A 94 0.63 3.96 -1.61
C ILE A 94 1.96 4.64 -1.26
N ASP A 95 2.86 4.81 -2.23
CA ASP A 95 4.16 5.44 -2.01
C ASP A 95 4.05 6.87 -1.48
N LEU A 96 3.07 7.65 -1.94
CA LEU A 96 2.78 8.99 -1.45
C LEU A 96 2.24 8.97 -0.02
N LEU A 97 1.27 8.10 0.27
CA LEU A 97 0.68 7.96 1.61
C LEU A 97 1.73 7.46 2.63
N ASP A 98 2.58 6.53 2.22
CA ASP A 98 3.72 6.03 2.98
C ASP A 98 4.72 7.16 3.28
N SER A 99 4.96 8.07 2.34
CA SER A 99 5.83 9.24 2.56
C SER A 99 5.29 10.16 3.66
N LEU A 100 3.97 10.33 3.74
CA LEU A 100 3.34 11.12 4.81
C LEU A 100 3.54 10.47 6.18
N ILE A 101 3.25 9.17 6.30
CA ILE A 101 3.47 8.42 7.55
C ILE A 101 4.94 8.50 7.95
N ALA A 102 5.83 8.19 7.01
CA ALA A 102 7.27 8.21 7.22
C ALA A 102 7.77 9.59 7.69
N SER A 103 7.15 10.69 7.27
CA SER A 103 7.60 12.03 7.67
C SER A 103 7.53 12.24 9.19
N ILE A 104 6.48 11.72 9.83
CA ILE A 104 6.30 11.80 11.28
C ILE A 104 7.25 10.82 11.98
N LEU A 105 7.36 9.58 11.48
CA LEU A 105 8.21 8.55 12.07
C LEU A 105 9.71 8.88 11.97
N ASP A 106 10.16 9.39 10.83
CA ASP A 106 11.56 9.80 10.61
C ASP A 106 11.92 11.02 11.48
N SER A 107 10.97 11.95 11.68
CA SER A 107 11.17 13.10 12.56
C SER A 107 11.37 12.69 14.02
N TYR A 108 10.68 11.63 14.47
CA TYR A 108 10.93 11.01 15.77
C TYR A 108 12.31 10.35 15.84
N GLU A 109 12.65 9.51 14.85
CA GLU A 109 13.88 8.72 14.84
C GLU A 109 15.14 9.58 14.76
N ARG A 110 15.19 10.50 13.80
CA ARG A 110 16.41 11.27 13.48
C ARG A 110 16.53 12.59 14.21
N CYS A 111 15.43 13.08 14.79
CA CYS A 111 15.40 14.34 15.55
C CYS A 111 16.07 15.52 14.84
N ARG A 112 15.87 15.67 13.53
CA ARG A 112 16.49 16.74 12.76
C ARG A 112 15.84 18.08 13.12
N ILE A 113 16.67 19.08 13.36
CA ILE A 113 16.23 20.47 13.48
C ILE A 113 15.58 20.86 12.14
N PHE A 114 14.35 21.37 12.17
CA PHE A 114 13.50 21.63 10.99
C PHE A 114 13.17 20.39 10.14
N GLY A 115 13.23 19.18 10.71
CA GLY A 115 12.86 17.95 10.00
C GLY A 115 11.45 17.99 9.39
N HIS A 116 10.53 18.71 10.04
CA HIS A 116 9.16 18.93 9.57
C HIS A 116 9.06 19.70 8.24
N GLU A 117 10.09 20.44 7.84
CA GLU A 117 10.16 21.17 6.57
C GLU A 117 10.63 20.30 5.40
N THR A 118 11.11 19.08 5.68
CA THR A 118 11.59 18.17 4.64
C THR A 118 10.47 17.91 3.62
N ALA A 119 10.73 18.15 2.34
CA ALA A 119 9.77 17.88 1.29
C ALA A 119 9.38 16.40 1.28
N ILE A 120 8.09 16.11 1.05
CA ILE A 120 7.52 14.74 1.07
C ILE A 120 8.30 13.80 0.14
N SER A 121 8.75 14.29 -1.01
CA SER A 121 9.54 13.53 -1.99
C SER A 121 10.92 13.06 -1.50
N HIS A 122 11.43 13.63 -0.41
CA HIS A 122 12.76 13.35 0.14
C HIS A 122 12.72 12.72 1.54
N VAL A 123 11.53 12.35 2.01
CA VAL A 123 11.36 11.69 3.31
C VAL A 123 11.95 10.28 3.26
N ASP A 124 12.72 9.93 4.30
CA ASP A 124 13.29 8.60 4.44
C ASP A 124 12.22 7.61 4.94
N LYS A 125 11.98 6.55 4.15
CA LYS A 125 11.00 5.51 4.42
C LYS A 125 11.58 4.31 5.16
N SER A 126 12.85 4.36 5.58
CA SER A 126 13.50 3.27 6.32
C SER A 126 12.79 2.91 7.63
N THR A 127 12.03 3.83 8.21
CA THR A 127 11.18 3.60 9.40
C THR A 127 9.93 2.75 9.11
N LEU A 128 9.51 2.61 7.85
CA LEU A 128 8.37 1.76 7.43
C LEU A 128 8.78 0.30 7.32
N ASN A 129 9.19 -0.29 8.44
CA ASN A 129 9.54 -1.70 8.49
C ASN A 129 9.04 -2.36 9.78
N THR A 130 8.70 -3.64 9.69
CA THR A 130 8.07 -4.38 10.79
C THR A 130 8.96 -4.43 12.05
N VAL A 131 10.27 -4.58 11.85
CA VAL A 131 11.24 -4.67 12.95
C VAL A 131 11.31 -3.35 13.74
N TRP A 132 11.34 -2.23 13.02
CA TRP A 132 11.33 -0.90 13.62
C TRP A 132 10.00 -0.64 14.34
N PHE A 133 8.86 -0.99 13.76
CA PHE A 133 7.57 -0.86 14.45
C PHE A 133 7.54 -1.63 15.77
N ASP A 134 8.01 -2.88 15.77
CA ASP A 134 8.01 -3.72 16.98
C ASP A 134 8.94 -3.18 18.07
N ASP A 135 10.14 -2.75 17.69
CA ASP A 135 11.11 -2.12 18.59
C ASP A 135 10.53 -0.84 19.21
N GLN A 136 9.98 0.07 18.40
CA GLN A 136 9.45 1.33 18.90
C GLN A 136 8.19 1.16 19.77
N ILE A 137 7.29 0.24 19.41
CA ILE A 137 6.11 -0.07 20.25
C ILE A 137 6.57 -0.54 21.64
N SER A 138 7.63 -1.36 21.73
CA SER A 138 8.16 -1.83 23.01
C SER A 138 8.77 -0.69 23.86
N LYS A 139 9.52 0.21 23.23
CA LYS A 139 10.11 1.41 23.87
C LYS A 139 9.04 2.38 24.36
N LEU A 140 8.02 2.62 23.54
CA LEU A 140 6.92 3.53 23.85
C LEU A 140 6.04 2.96 24.98
N LYS A 141 5.76 1.65 24.99
CA LYS A 141 5.00 0.99 26.08
C LYS A 141 5.72 1.02 27.43
N SER A 142 7.06 1.03 27.42
CA SER A 142 7.87 1.20 28.63
C SER A 142 8.07 2.66 29.04
N ASN A 143 7.42 3.61 28.36
CA ASN A 143 7.56 5.06 28.58
C ASN A 143 9.02 5.56 28.50
N ASN A 144 9.88 4.84 27.76
CA ASN A 144 11.32 5.10 27.66
C ASN A 144 11.69 5.96 26.45
N SER A 145 10.75 6.77 25.96
CA SER A 145 10.95 7.63 24.79
C SER A 145 11.61 8.93 25.19
N LYS A 146 12.42 9.52 24.30
CA LYS A 146 13.02 10.82 24.54
C LYS A 146 12.02 11.94 24.26
N PHE A 147 11.97 12.94 25.13
CA PHE A 147 11.06 14.07 24.98
C PHE A 147 11.26 14.81 23.66
N LEU A 148 12.53 15.05 23.27
CA LEU A 148 12.85 15.79 22.05
C LEU A 148 12.36 15.08 20.78
N SER A 149 12.48 13.75 20.73
CA SER A 149 11.95 12.92 19.64
C SER A 149 10.43 13.07 19.51
N LEU A 150 9.73 12.99 20.63
CA LEU A 150 8.28 13.16 20.69
C LEU A 150 7.86 14.58 20.27
N LYS A 151 8.62 15.59 20.70
CA LYS A 151 8.40 16.99 20.32
C LYS A 151 8.52 17.18 18.81
N PHE A 152 9.55 16.63 18.16
CA PHE A 152 9.70 16.77 16.71
C PHE A 152 8.65 15.99 15.92
N ALA A 153 8.24 14.81 16.41
CA ALA A 153 7.11 14.09 15.84
C ALA A 153 5.81 14.93 15.90
N MET A 154 5.56 15.58 17.04
CA MET A 154 4.40 16.46 17.24
C MET A 154 4.42 17.66 16.30
N GLN A 155 5.56 18.36 16.18
CA GLN A 155 5.69 19.50 15.27
C GLN A 155 5.46 19.10 13.80
N THR A 156 5.94 17.91 13.43
CA THR A 156 5.71 17.36 12.09
C THR A 156 4.24 16.99 11.89
N ALA A 157 3.61 16.34 12.86
CA ALA A 157 2.18 16.04 12.83
C ALA A 157 1.35 17.33 12.66
N TYR A 158 1.65 18.37 13.42
CA TYR A 158 0.98 19.67 13.33
C TYR A 158 1.10 20.29 11.93
N THR A 159 2.32 20.43 11.42
CA THR A 159 2.57 21.04 10.10
C THR A 159 2.00 20.23 8.93
N ARG A 160 1.88 18.90 9.08
CA ARG A 160 1.39 17.98 8.04
C ARG A 160 -0.07 17.58 8.19
N THR A 161 -0.79 18.02 9.23
CA THR A 161 -2.16 17.55 9.52
C THR A 161 -3.11 17.71 8.32
N GLU A 162 -3.02 18.84 7.61
CA GLU A 162 -3.85 19.08 6.42
C GLU A 162 -3.46 18.18 5.24
N ASP A 163 -2.19 17.84 5.08
CA ASP A 163 -1.74 16.90 4.04
C ASP A 163 -2.36 15.51 4.25
N PHE A 164 -2.47 15.05 5.50
CA PHE A 164 -3.14 13.78 5.82
C PHE A 164 -4.64 13.82 5.50
N ARG A 165 -5.32 14.94 5.80
CA ARG A 165 -6.76 15.12 5.51
C ARG A 165 -7.04 15.18 4.02
N HIS A 166 -6.26 15.97 3.28
CA HIS A 166 -6.44 16.17 1.84
C HIS A 166 -6.08 14.95 1.00
N THR A 167 -5.33 13.99 1.55
CA THR A 167 -4.99 12.73 0.86
C THR A 167 -5.98 11.60 1.12
N LEU A 168 -7.04 11.79 1.93
CA LEU A 168 -8.11 10.80 2.11
C LEU A 168 -8.72 10.28 0.79
N PRO A 169 -9.00 11.12 -0.24
CA PRO A 169 -9.50 10.63 -1.52
C PRO A 169 -8.55 9.64 -2.20
N LEU A 170 -7.24 9.73 -1.94
CA LEU A 170 -6.26 8.78 -2.45
C LEU A 170 -6.40 7.41 -1.76
N ALA A 171 -6.56 7.39 -0.45
CA ALA A 171 -6.83 6.14 0.29
C ALA A 171 -8.16 5.50 -0.13
N VAL A 172 -9.21 6.30 -0.36
CA VAL A 172 -10.51 5.85 -0.88
C VAL A 172 -10.37 5.22 -2.27
N SER A 173 -9.45 5.71 -3.09
CA SER A 173 -9.20 5.15 -4.43
C SER A 173 -8.56 3.76 -4.43
N LEU A 174 -7.97 3.33 -3.29
CA LEU A 174 -7.39 1.99 -3.14
C LEU A 174 -8.47 0.97 -2.76
N SER A 175 -9.10 1.13 -1.59
CA SER A 175 -10.24 0.30 -1.15
C SER A 175 -10.92 0.91 0.09
N PRO A 176 -12.14 0.44 0.44
CA PRO A 176 -12.82 0.85 1.68
C PRO A 176 -11.99 0.57 2.95
N GLU A 177 -11.25 -0.53 2.99
CA GLU A 177 -10.38 -0.90 4.10
C GLU A 177 -9.21 0.10 4.26
N HIS A 178 -8.62 0.54 3.14
CA HIS A 178 -7.58 1.58 3.16
C HIS A 178 -8.13 2.92 3.63
N ALA A 179 -9.34 3.28 3.18
CA ALA A 179 -10.00 4.51 3.62
C ALA A 179 -10.24 4.53 5.14
N MET A 180 -10.72 3.42 5.70
CA MET A 180 -10.93 3.28 7.14
C MET A 180 -9.62 3.40 7.92
N GLN A 181 -8.58 2.67 7.50
CA GLN A 181 -7.27 2.74 8.16
C GLN A 181 -6.69 4.15 8.09
N TRP A 182 -6.85 4.85 6.95
CA TRP A 182 -6.36 6.21 6.78
C TRP A 182 -7.12 7.21 7.65
N LEU A 183 -8.45 7.08 7.81
CA LEU A 183 -9.23 7.90 8.74
C LEU A 183 -8.76 7.74 10.18
N ILE A 184 -8.44 6.52 10.61
CA ILE A 184 -7.88 6.26 11.94
C ILE A 184 -6.53 6.97 12.08
N ILE A 185 -5.66 6.88 11.06
CA ILE A 185 -4.36 7.59 11.08
C ILE A 185 -4.56 9.10 11.15
N ILE A 186 -5.48 9.68 10.37
CA ILE A 186 -5.82 11.11 10.43
C ILE A 186 -6.22 11.50 11.86
N ASP A 187 -7.06 10.70 12.51
CA ASP A 187 -7.47 10.97 13.90
C ASP A 187 -6.27 10.97 14.85
N LYS A 188 -5.36 9.98 14.73
CA LYS A 188 -4.17 9.89 15.59
C LYS A 188 -3.18 11.02 15.35
N VAL A 189 -2.95 11.39 14.09
CA VAL A 189 -2.11 12.54 13.73
C VAL A 189 -2.72 13.83 14.25
N ARG A 190 -4.04 14.02 14.12
CA ARG A 190 -4.76 15.17 14.69
C ARG A 190 -4.58 15.26 16.20
N LEU A 191 -4.79 14.16 16.92
CA LEU A 191 -4.60 14.14 18.37
C LEU A 191 -3.16 14.50 18.74
N MET A 192 -2.15 13.98 18.03
CA MET A 192 -0.76 14.41 18.27
C MET A 192 -0.56 15.91 17.99
N ALA A 193 -1.11 16.42 16.90
CA ALA A 193 -1.03 17.83 16.52
C ALA A 193 -1.71 18.78 17.53
N GLU A 194 -2.80 18.37 18.17
CA GLU A 194 -3.49 19.15 19.20
C GLU A 194 -2.61 19.43 20.43
N SER A 195 -1.56 18.65 20.69
CA SER A 195 -0.56 18.94 21.73
C SER A 195 0.39 20.10 21.38
N TYR A 196 0.38 20.55 20.13
CA TYR A 196 1.21 21.67 19.70
C TYR A 196 0.67 22.98 20.28
N GLY A 197 1.53 23.77 20.92
CA GLY A 197 1.16 25.01 21.59
C GLY A 197 0.76 24.83 23.06
N GLU A 198 0.55 23.60 23.53
CA GLU A 198 0.41 23.26 24.96
C GLU A 198 1.77 23.08 25.66
N GLU A 199 2.86 23.57 25.06
CA GLU A 199 4.21 23.36 25.56
C GLU A 199 4.40 24.01 26.95
N VAL A 200 4.75 23.18 27.93
CA VAL A 200 5.09 23.65 29.28
C VAL A 200 6.43 24.38 29.21
N ASN A 201 6.47 25.63 29.66
CA ASN A 201 7.72 26.37 29.77
C ASN A 201 8.63 25.70 30.82
N ILE A 202 9.81 25.25 30.40
CA ILE A 202 10.75 24.49 31.24
C ILE A 202 11.77 25.48 31.82
N PRO A 203 11.78 25.72 33.15
CA PRO A 203 12.81 26.53 33.77
C PRO A 203 14.20 25.97 33.47
N LYS A 204 15.20 26.83 33.25
CA LYS A 204 16.57 26.42 32.90
C LYS A 204 17.14 25.40 33.89
N GLU A 205 16.87 25.57 35.18
CA GLU A 205 17.31 24.67 36.25
C GLU A 205 16.75 23.25 36.11
N LYS A 206 15.55 23.07 35.52
CA LYS A 206 14.85 21.78 35.43
C LYS A 206 15.00 21.09 34.08
N GLN A 207 15.77 21.65 33.15
CA GLN A 207 15.97 21.07 31.82
C GLN A 207 16.62 19.68 31.85
N HIS A 208 17.46 19.41 32.85
CA HIS A 208 18.10 18.10 33.04
C HIS A 208 17.13 16.98 33.46
N LEU A 209 15.92 17.35 33.92
CA LEU A 209 14.89 16.41 34.39
C LEU A 209 13.96 15.93 33.27
N VAL A 210 14.03 16.53 32.08
CA VAL A 210 13.05 16.37 30.99
C VAL A 210 12.79 14.91 30.61
N ASP A 211 13.83 14.07 30.65
CA ASP A 211 13.70 12.66 30.33
C ASP A 211 13.49 11.74 31.54
N GLN A 212 13.56 12.27 32.76
CA GLN A 212 13.40 11.52 33.99
C GLN A 212 11.92 11.37 34.36
N ASP A 213 11.54 10.16 34.77
CA ASP A 213 10.18 9.85 35.23
C ASP A 213 10.06 10.10 36.75
N ILE A 214 10.14 11.37 37.14
CA ILE A 214 10.05 11.82 38.54
C ILE A 214 8.97 12.90 38.70
N ASP A 215 8.36 12.99 39.87
CA ASP A 215 7.28 13.95 40.15
C ASP A 215 7.73 15.42 40.01
N GLU A 216 9.01 15.70 40.22
CA GLU A 216 9.58 17.04 40.10
C GLU A 216 9.74 17.53 38.65
N ASN A 217 9.65 16.61 37.68
CA ASN A 217 9.76 16.90 36.27
C ASN A 217 8.49 17.63 35.76
N PRO A 218 8.58 18.92 35.40
CA PRO A 218 7.42 19.73 35.01
C PRO A 218 6.79 19.26 33.69
N VAL A 219 7.52 18.49 32.86
CA VAL A 219 7.01 17.97 31.58
C VAL A 219 6.56 16.52 31.65
N ARG A 220 6.59 15.86 32.82
CA ARG A 220 6.29 14.42 32.93
C ARG A 220 4.96 14.02 32.30
N LEU A 221 3.87 14.69 32.70
CA LEU A 221 2.51 14.42 32.19
C LEU A 221 2.38 14.73 30.70
N TYR A 222 2.98 15.83 30.25
CA TYR A 222 3.00 16.23 28.85
C TYR A 222 3.78 15.21 27.99
N LYS A 223 4.97 14.81 28.42
CA LYS A 223 5.79 13.76 27.79
C LYS A 223 5.04 12.44 27.73
N SER A 224 4.38 12.03 28.81
CA SER A 224 3.57 10.79 28.85
C SER A 224 2.41 10.83 27.86
N THR A 225 1.75 11.99 27.73
CA THR A 225 0.68 12.19 26.76
C THR A 225 1.20 12.10 25.32
N LEU A 226 2.32 12.76 25.00
CA LEU A 226 2.96 12.66 23.68
C LEU A 226 3.42 11.24 23.39
N ASN A 227 3.96 10.54 24.39
CA ASN A 227 4.39 9.15 24.28
C ASN A 227 3.22 8.23 23.91
N LEU A 228 2.07 8.39 24.58
CA LEU A 228 0.84 7.65 24.25
C LEU A 228 0.33 7.98 22.84
N ARG A 229 0.22 9.26 22.48
CA ARG A 229 -0.26 9.68 21.15
C ARG A 229 0.65 9.17 20.04
N PHE A 230 1.97 9.21 20.24
CA PHE A 230 2.92 8.68 19.28
C PHE A 230 2.89 7.14 19.20
N LEU A 231 2.69 6.44 20.32
CA LEU A 231 2.46 4.98 20.32
C LEU A 231 1.28 4.61 19.42
N GLU A 232 0.15 5.30 19.55
CA GLU A 232 -1.02 5.06 18.71
C GLU A 232 -0.70 5.28 17.23
N ILE A 233 0.05 6.33 16.88
CA ILE A 233 0.50 6.56 15.49
C ILE A 233 1.34 5.39 14.99
N VAL A 234 2.31 4.90 15.77
CA VAL A 234 3.18 3.79 15.38
C VAL A 234 2.37 2.49 15.19
N GLU A 235 1.42 2.19 16.09
CA GLU A 235 0.55 1.02 15.98
C GLU A 235 -0.33 1.09 14.72
N GLN A 236 -0.91 2.26 14.40
CA GLN A 236 -1.72 2.44 13.20
C GLN A 236 -0.88 2.46 11.91
N SER A 237 0.35 2.96 11.97
CA SER A 237 1.31 2.91 10.86
C SER A 237 1.70 1.46 10.52
N LYS A 238 1.89 0.62 11.56
CA LYS A 238 2.10 -0.82 11.39
C LYS A 238 0.88 -1.50 10.77
N GLY A 239 -0.34 -1.11 11.18
CA GLY A 239 -1.59 -1.58 10.59
C GLY A 239 -1.68 -1.26 9.09
N TRP A 240 -1.40 -0.02 8.72
CA TRP A 240 -1.31 0.43 7.32
C TRP A 240 -0.27 -0.35 6.52
N HIS A 241 0.96 -0.48 7.03
CA HIS A 241 2.04 -1.22 6.36
C HIS A 241 1.70 -2.68 6.08
N LYS A 242 0.97 -3.32 7.00
CA LYS A 242 0.46 -4.68 6.78
C LYS A 242 -0.59 -4.72 5.69
N LEU A 243 -1.52 -3.77 5.69
CA LEU A 243 -2.59 -3.69 4.71
C LEU A 243 -2.02 -3.54 3.29
N THR A 244 -1.10 -2.60 3.10
CA THR A 244 -0.49 -2.32 1.79
C THR A 244 0.42 -3.46 1.30
N LYS A 245 1.12 -4.17 2.20
CA LYS A 245 1.90 -5.37 1.83
C LYS A 245 1.08 -6.64 1.65
N SER A 246 -0.09 -6.74 2.29
CA SER A 246 -0.97 -7.91 2.12
C SER A 246 -1.77 -7.86 0.82
N GLY A 247 -1.90 -6.68 0.21
CA GLY A 247 -2.55 -6.46 -1.08
C GLY A 247 -1.63 -6.52 -2.31
N SER A 248 -0.31 -6.60 -2.12
CA SER A 248 0.69 -6.67 -3.21
C SER A 248 1.03 -8.09 -3.62
#